data_AF-A0A0Q8VF65-F1
#
_entry.id   AF-A0A0Q8VF65-F1
#
_cell.length_a   1.000
_cell.length_b   1.000
_cell.length_c   1.000
_cell.angle_alpha   90.00
_cell.angle_beta   90.00
_cell.angle_gamma   90.00
#
_symmetry.space_group_name_H-M   'P 1'
#
loop_
_entity.id
_entity.type
_entity.pdbx_description
1 polymer ?
#
loop_
_entity_poly.entity_id
_entity_poly.type
_entity_poly.pdbx_seq_one_letter_code
_entity_poly.pdbx_strand_id
1 'polypeptide(L)'
;MDLFTLVTDALEESEPDDRIWLDAAIAATAGADERGRSEMRDVLTTVAAEYRLHRRETSAIRALAKDLPELTSAGDLRFGPDELDQLADVVRSLLCLQRAYVDAVEALLGTAS
;
A
#
# COMPACT_ATOMS: atom_id res chain seq x y z
N MET A 1 -10.89 6.50 -4.35
CA MET A 1 -10.56 5.83 -3.08
C MET A 1 -9.05 5.91 -2.95
N ASP A 2 -8.52 6.43 -1.85
CA ASP A 2 -7.07 6.48 -1.66
C ASP A 2 -6.53 5.11 -1.21
N LEU A 3 -5.21 4.92 -1.31
CA LEU A 3 -4.58 3.63 -0.98
C LEU A 3 -4.71 3.30 0.51
N PHE A 4 -4.60 4.33 1.36
CA PHE A 4 -4.73 4.16 2.81
C PHE A 4 -6.10 3.57 3.16
N THR A 5 -7.19 4.17 2.65
CA THR A 5 -8.56 3.70 2.83
C THR A 5 -8.72 2.25 2.35
N LEU A 6 -8.19 1.91 1.17
CA LEU A 6 -8.25 0.54 0.65
C LEU A 6 -7.57 -0.47 1.60
N VAL A 7 -6.44 -0.10 2.17
CA VAL A 7 -5.69 -0.96 3.09
C VAL A 7 -6.40 -1.08 4.44
N THR A 8 -6.91 0.03 4.98
CA THR A 8 -7.60 0.03 6.27
C THR A 8 -8.96 -0.65 6.20
N ASP A 9 -9.72 -0.47 5.11
CA ASP A 9 -10.99 -1.17 4.90
C ASP A 9 -10.76 -2.69 4.87
N ALA A 10 -9.76 -3.15 4.11
CA ALA A 10 -9.41 -4.58 4.07
C ALA A 10 -8.93 -5.11 5.43
N LEU A 11 -8.16 -4.32 6.19
CA LEU A 11 -7.74 -4.67 7.55
C LEU A 11 -8.94 -4.78 8.50
N GLU A 12 -9.89 -3.85 8.43
CA GLU A 12 -11.06 -3.80 9.31
C GLU A 12 -12.08 -4.90 8.98
N GLU A 13 -12.16 -5.31 7.71
CA GLU A 13 -12.99 -6.44 7.26
C GLU A 13 -12.34 -7.82 7.50
N SER A 14 -11.03 -7.87 7.77
CA SER A 14 -10.29 -9.10 8.04
C SER A 14 -10.66 -9.68 9.41
N GLU A 15 -10.77 -11.02 9.49
CA GLU A 15 -10.90 -11.68 10.79
C GLU A 15 -9.62 -11.53 11.63
N PRO A 16 -9.70 -11.62 12.97
CA PRO A 16 -8.51 -11.70 13.81
C PRO A 16 -7.59 -12.84 13.35
N ASP A 17 -6.29 -12.55 13.21
CA ASP A 17 -5.26 -13.42 12.62
C ASP A 17 -5.31 -13.61 11.09
N ASP A 18 -6.30 -13.07 10.39
CA ASP A 18 -6.29 -13.00 8.93
C ASP A 18 -5.30 -11.93 8.46
N ARG A 19 -4.48 -12.33 7.48
CA ARG A 19 -3.38 -11.53 6.94
C ARG A 19 -3.57 -11.19 5.47
N ILE A 20 -4.75 -11.45 4.90
CA ILE A 20 -5.04 -11.18 3.49
C ILE A 20 -4.72 -9.73 3.11
N TRP A 21 -5.10 -8.75 3.93
CA TRP A 21 -4.81 -7.33 3.67
C TRP A 21 -3.30 -7.07 3.54
N LEU A 22 -2.49 -7.70 4.41
CA LEU A 22 -1.03 -7.50 4.43
C LEU A 22 -0.34 -8.30 3.32
N ASP A 23 -0.81 -9.51 3.05
CA ASP A 23 -0.28 -10.35 1.97
C ASP A 23 -0.62 -9.75 0.60
N ALA A 24 -1.78 -9.10 0.45
CA ALA A 24 -2.14 -8.31 -0.72
C ALA A 24 -1.23 -7.08 -0.87
N ALA A 25 -0.91 -6.37 0.21
CA ALA A 25 0.04 -5.26 0.18
C ALA A 25 1.43 -5.71 -0.28
N ILE A 26 1.92 -6.86 0.22
CA ILE A 26 3.18 -7.47 -0.22
C ILE A 26 3.13 -7.79 -1.72
N ALA A 27 2.07 -8.47 -2.18
CA ALA A 27 1.92 -8.84 -3.58
C ALA A 27 1.87 -7.60 -4.50
N ALA A 28 1.12 -6.57 -4.13
CA ALA A 28 1.02 -5.32 -4.89
C ALA A 28 2.37 -4.62 -5.02
N THR A 29 3.21 -4.63 -3.98
CA THR A 29 4.54 -4.02 -4.02
C THR A 29 5.52 -4.73 -4.95
N ALA A 30 5.35 -6.03 -5.19
CA ALA A 30 6.27 -6.82 -6.02
C ALA A 30 6.26 -6.38 -7.50
N GLY A 31 5.12 -5.90 -7.99
CA GLY A 31 4.96 -5.40 -9.36
C GLY A 31 4.96 -3.88 -9.50
N ALA A 32 4.99 -3.14 -8.38
CA ALA A 32 4.92 -1.68 -8.38
C ALA A 32 6.28 -1.04 -8.71
N ASP A 33 6.21 0.15 -9.32
CA ASP A 33 7.37 0.99 -9.51
C ASP A 33 7.90 1.57 -8.18
N GLU A 34 9.01 2.31 -8.22
CA GLU A 34 9.61 2.90 -7.01
C GLU A 34 8.66 3.83 -6.26
N ARG A 35 7.90 4.65 -6.97
CA ARG A 35 6.91 5.56 -6.39
C ARG A 35 5.82 4.81 -5.66
N GLY A 36 5.19 3.82 -6.30
CA GLY A 36 4.17 3.00 -5.68
C GLY A 36 4.70 2.24 -4.47
N ARG A 37 5.91 1.66 -4.57
CA ARG A 37 6.55 0.99 -3.44
C ARG A 37 6.79 1.92 -2.25
N SER A 38 7.21 3.17 -2.50
CA SER A 38 7.34 4.18 -1.44
C SER A 38 5.99 4.52 -0.81
N GLU A 39 4.93 4.67 -1.61
CA GLU A 39 3.61 5.00 -1.06
C GLU A 39 3.05 3.86 -0.19
N MET A 40 3.20 2.61 -0.61
CA MET A 40 2.79 1.47 0.23
C MET A 40 3.59 1.43 1.53
N ARG A 41 4.88 1.78 1.51
CA ARG A 41 5.69 1.88 2.73
C ARG A 41 5.09 2.89 3.70
N ASP A 42 4.74 4.08 3.22
CA ASP A 42 4.17 5.15 4.04
C ASP A 42 2.84 4.69 4.66
N VAL A 43 1.95 4.11 3.84
CA VAL A 43 0.66 3.56 4.31
C VAL A 43 0.86 2.50 5.38
N LEU A 44 1.71 1.49 5.15
CA LEU A 44 1.93 0.41 6.12
C LEU A 44 2.59 0.92 7.41
N THR A 45 3.46 1.91 7.33
CA THR A 45 4.10 2.52 8.49
C THR A 45 3.08 3.28 9.33
N THR A 46 2.18 4.03 8.69
CA THR A 46 1.06 4.71 9.35
C THR A 46 0.11 3.72 9.99
N VAL A 47 -0.32 2.67 9.26
CA VAL A 47 -1.17 1.60 9.81
C VAL A 47 -0.53 0.95 11.03
N ALA A 48 0.76 0.64 10.98
CA ALA A 48 1.47 0.06 12.13
C ALA A 48 1.60 1.00 13.34
N ALA A 49 1.50 2.31 13.13
CA ALA A 49 1.53 3.31 14.20
C ALA A 49 0.14 3.57 14.80
N GLU A 50 -0.92 3.53 13.97
CA GLU A 50 -2.27 3.95 14.34
C GLU A 50 -3.20 2.78 14.73
N TYR A 51 -2.95 1.58 14.20
CA TYR A 51 -3.79 0.41 14.44
C TYR A 51 -3.15 -0.58 15.41
N ARG A 52 -4.01 -1.31 16.14
CA ARG A 52 -3.57 -2.39 17.04
C ARG A 52 -3.34 -3.68 16.26
N LEU A 53 -2.11 -3.85 15.78
CA LEU A 53 -1.71 -5.04 15.04
C LEU A 53 -1.14 -6.14 15.94
N HIS A 54 -1.24 -7.38 15.47
CA HIS A 54 -0.54 -8.49 16.08
C HIS A 54 0.97 -8.37 15.86
N ARG A 55 1.76 -8.92 16.81
CA ARG A 55 3.22 -8.88 16.74
C ARG A 55 3.80 -9.40 15.42
N ARG A 56 3.15 -10.40 14.81
CA ARG A 56 3.57 -10.98 13.52
C ARG A 56 3.39 -9.99 12.37
N GLU A 57 2.24 -9.30 12.31
CA GLU A 57 1.96 -8.28 11.30
C GLU A 57 2.90 -7.09 11.45
N THR A 58 3.09 -6.57 12.68
CA THR A 58 4.06 -5.50 12.93
C THR A 58 5.47 -5.90 12.50
N SER A 59 5.88 -7.14 12.76
CA SER A 59 7.20 -7.63 12.35
C SER A 59 7.33 -7.74 10.82
N ALA A 60 6.27 -8.17 10.14
CA ALA A 60 6.24 -8.28 8.68
C ALA A 60 6.27 -6.88 8.02
N ILE A 61 5.48 -5.93 8.53
CA ILE A 61 5.51 -4.54 8.06
C ILE A 61 6.90 -3.93 8.24
N ARG A 62 7.54 -4.11 9.40
CA ARG A 62 8.90 -3.60 9.63
C ARG A 62 9.93 -4.22 8.69
N ALA A 63 9.81 -5.51 8.40
CA ALA A 63 10.70 -6.18 7.46
C ALA A 63 10.50 -5.63 6.04
N LEU A 64 9.26 -5.53 5.59
CA LEU A 64 8.92 -4.99 4.28
C LEU A 64 9.36 -3.52 4.14
N ALA A 65 9.01 -2.66 5.09
CA ALA A 65 9.32 -1.24 5.05
C ALA A 65 10.82 -0.95 4.99
N LYS A 66 11.66 -1.84 5.51
CA LYS A 66 13.13 -1.72 5.43
C LYS A 66 13.64 -1.84 3.99
N ASP A 67 12.96 -2.62 3.17
CA ASP A 67 13.36 -2.92 1.79
C ASP A 67 12.65 -2.01 0.76
N LEU A 68 11.66 -1.22 1.21
CA LEU A 68 10.93 -0.27 0.37
C LEU A 68 11.60 1.12 0.35
N PRO A 69 11.58 1.82 -0.81
CA PRO A 69 12.20 3.13 -0.96
C PRO A 69 11.52 4.18 -0.06
N GLU A 70 12.29 5.22 0.31
CA GLU A 70 11.80 6.41 1.01
C GLU A 70 11.82 7.59 0.06
N LEU A 71 10.65 8.02 -0.40
CA LEU A 71 10.48 9.23 -1.20
C LEU A 71 9.57 10.20 -0.44
N THR A 72 9.55 11.46 -0.86
CA THR A 72 8.52 12.40 -0.39
C THR A 72 7.14 11.84 -0.71
N SER A 73 6.24 11.74 0.29
CA SER A 73 4.87 11.26 0.11
C SER A 73 4.16 12.01 -1.02
N ALA A 74 3.32 11.31 -1.78
CA ALA A 74 2.62 11.93 -2.91
C ALA A 74 1.72 13.10 -2.49
N GLY A 75 1.13 13.06 -1.29
CA GLY A 75 0.33 14.15 -0.74
C GLY A 75 1.13 15.43 -0.42
N ASP A 76 2.43 15.28 -0.20
CA ASP A 76 3.34 16.39 0.11
C ASP A 76 4.01 16.98 -1.13
N LEU A 77 3.90 16.31 -2.29
CA LEU A 77 4.41 16.84 -3.54
C LEU A 77 3.67 18.13 -3.91
N ARG A 78 4.42 19.06 -4.51
CA ARG A 78 3.91 20.32 -5.03
C ARG A 78 4.34 20.40 -6.48
N PHE A 79 3.36 20.53 -7.37
CA PHE A 79 3.58 20.64 -8.80
C PHE A 79 3.27 22.06 -9.25
N GLY A 80 4.17 22.65 -10.03
CA GLY A 80 3.96 23.88 -10.75
C GLY A 80 3.15 23.69 -12.04
N PRO A 81 2.74 24.79 -12.69
CA PRO A 81 1.94 24.75 -13.92
C PRO A 81 2.57 23.95 -15.08
N ASP A 82 3.91 23.89 -15.12
CA ASP A 82 4.66 23.23 -16.20
C ASP A 82 5.04 21.77 -15.87
N GLU A 83 4.62 21.22 -14.73
CA GLU A 83 5.00 19.88 -14.25
C GLU A 83 3.88 18.84 -14.43
N LEU A 84 2.98 19.07 -15.38
CA LEU A 84 1.83 18.20 -15.63
C LEU A 84 2.22 16.75 -15.97
N ASP A 85 3.32 16.54 -16.69
CA ASP A 85 3.80 15.19 -17.02
C ASP A 85 4.25 14.44 -15.76
N GLN A 86 4.96 15.12 -14.84
CA GLN A 86 5.38 14.52 -13.57
C GLN A 86 4.19 14.20 -12.67
N LEU A 87 3.19 15.10 -12.63
CA LEU A 87 1.95 14.85 -11.92
C LEU A 87 1.22 13.62 -12.51
N ALA A 88 1.14 13.53 -13.83
CA ALA A 88 0.50 12.40 -14.51
C ALA A 88 1.21 11.08 -14.23
N ASP A 89 2.54 11.08 -14.17
CA ASP A 89 3.33 9.91 -13.82
C ASP A 89 3.09 9.48 -12.38
N VAL A 90 3.10 10.42 -11.41
CA VAL A 90 2.80 10.11 -10.00
C VAL A 90 1.39 9.54 -9.87
N VAL A 91 0.38 10.20 -10.46
CA VAL A 91 -1.01 9.70 -10.41
C VAL A 91 -1.11 8.31 -11.02
N ARG A 92 -0.42 8.05 -12.13
CA ARG A 92 -0.41 6.73 -12.76
C ARG A 92 0.21 5.67 -11.86
N SER A 93 1.37 5.94 -11.25
CA SER A 93 2.01 5.02 -10.30
C SER A 93 1.07 4.66 -9.15
N LEU A 94 0.37 5.65 -8.58
CA LEU A 94 -0.58 5.44 -7.49
C LEU A 94 -1.79 4.60 -7.93
N LEU A 95 -2.38 4.90 -9.08
CA LEU A 95 -3.53 4.15 -9.61
C LEU A 95 -3.15 2.70 -9.95
N CYS A 96 -1.95 2.48 -10.51
CA CYS A 96 -1.45 1.14 -10.80
C CYS A 96 -1.26 0.33 -9.51
N LEU A 97 -0.71 0.93 -8.46
CA LEU A 97 -0.56 0.28 -7.16
C LEU A 97 -1.91 -0.04 -6.52
N GLN A 98 -2.84 0.92 -6.50
CA GLN A 98 -4.18 0.69 -5.97
C GLN A 98 -4.89 -0.46 -6.70
N ARG A 99 -4.78 -0.49 -8.04
CA ARG A 99 -5.34 -1.57 -8.84
C ARG A 99 -4.70 -2.92 -8.48
N ALA A 100 -3.37 -2.96 -8.39
CA ALA A 100 -2.65 -4.18 -8.04
C ALA A 100 -3.01 -4.68 -6.63
N TYR A 101 -3.26 -3.78 -5.69
CA TYR A 101 -3.73 -4.12 -4.34
C TYR A 101 -5.11 -4.75 -4.37
N VAL A 102 -6.08 -4.12 -5.05
CA VAL A 102 -7.45 -4.65 -5.18
C VAL A 102 -7.43 -6.03 -5.86
N ASP A 103 -6.71 -6.17 -6.97
CA ASP A 103 -6.59 -7.44 -7.68
C ASP A 103 -5.97 -8.53 -6.78
N ALA A 104 -5.01 -8.18 -5.93
CA ALA A 104 -4.40 -9.12 -4.98
C ALA A 104 -5.37 -9.53 -3.86
N VAL A 105 -6.15 -8.61 -3.30
CA VAL A 105 -7.19 -8.92 -2.31
C VAL A 105 -8.23 -9.86 -2.91
N GLU A 106 -8.75 -9.55 -4.10
CA GLU A 106 -9.75 -10.38 -4.79
C GLU A 106 -9.21 -11.79 -5.08
N ALA A 107 -7.95 -11.90 -5.53
CA ALA A 107 -7.32 -13.19 -5.79
C ALA A 107 -7.17 -14.02 -4.51
N LEU A 108 -6.73 -13.42 -3.41
CA LEU A 108 -6.54 -14.12 -2.14
C LEU A 108 -7.87 -14.58 -1.53
N LEU A 109 -8.91 -13.74 -1.57
CA LEU A 109 -10.26 -14.12 -1.14
C LEU A 109 -10.86 -15.23 -2.01
N GLY A 110 -10.64 -15.16 -3.33
CA GLY A 110 -11.07 -16.19 -4.28
C GLY A 110 -10.36 -17.54 -4.10
N THR A 111 -9.14 -17.57 -3.57
CA THR A 111 -8.42 -18.81 -3.24
C THR A 111 -8.82 -19.43 -1.90
N ALA A 112 -9.54 -18.68 -1.04
CA ALA A 112 -10.00 -19.15 0.27
C ALA A 112 -11.41 -19.79 0.24
N SER A 113 -12.10 -19.76 -0.91
CA SER A 113 -13.41 -20.39 -1.16
C SER A 113 -13.28 -21.77 -1.81
#